data_AF-A0AAW6CKR3-F1
#
_entry.id   AF-A0AAW6CKR3-F1
#
_cell.length_a   1.000
_cell.length_b   1.000
_cell.length_c   1.000
_cell.angle_alpha   90.00
_cell.angle_beta   90.00
_cell.angle_gamma   90.00
#
_symmetry.space_group_name_H-M   'P 1'
#
loop_
_entity.id
_entity.type
_entity.pdbx_description
1 polymer ?
#
loop_
_entity_poly.entity_id
_entity_poly.type
_entity_poly.pdbx_seq_one_letter_code
_entity_poly.pdbx_strand_id
1 'polypeptide(L)'
;MNAKTTLLHRAGKAVKKAAPTILTIVSAAGVVATAALAVRATPKALKRIEAAKAVKKAENGGNLTRIETIGACWQCYVPAAATGIAVIGCIFGANALNRRQQAALVSAYALVSRSYNDYQRKVKELHGIDAHRGIMEALAAEKSKKQPIYAGTLIGSSSLDFEDAGEEERLFYDAISERYFQATISQVLQAEYHLNRNFALGGGFITLNQFYEFLGIEPVPGGDEVGWMVSDGLYWVDFDHQKTVVDDGLNGEVECYIIDAPFPPVSEREYEDMEL
;
A
#
# COMPACT_ATOMS: atom_id res chain seq x y z
N MET A 1 -28.30 14.03 21.66
CA MET A 1 -26.92 13.51 21.47
C MET A 1 -25.93 14.63 21.76
N ASN A 2 -25.01 14.44 22.71
CA ASN A 2 -24.21 15.50 23.33
C ASN A 2 -22.95 15.83 22.50
N ALA A 3 -22.57 17.11 22.35
CA ALA A 3 -21.44 17.52 21.51
C ALA A 3 -20.09 16.87 21.91
N LYS A 4 -19.92 16.55 23.21
CA LYS A 4 -18.75 15.83 23.74
C LYS A 4 -18.67 14.38 23.25
N THR A 5 -19.81 13.69 23.14
CA THR A 5 -19.86 12.31 22.60
C THR A 5 -19.53 12.25 21.11
N THR A 6 -19.92 13.27 20.33
CA THR A 6 -19.61 13.35 18.90
C THR A 6 -18.13 13.62 18.63
N LEU A 7 -17.49 14.48 19.45
CA LEU A 7 -16.05 14.75 19.40
C LEU A 7 -15.21 13.52 19.78
N LEU A 8 -15.58 12.80 20.84
CA LEU A 8 -14.93 11.55 21.25
C LEU A 8 -15.06 10.46 20.18
N HIS A 9 -16.23 10.35 19.53
CA HIS A 9 -16.45 9.39 18.45
C HIS A 9 -15.66 9.73 17.18
N ARG A 10 -15.57 11.03 16.81
CA ARG A 10 -14.73 11.49 15.69
C ARG A 10 -13.25 11.29 15.97
N ALA A 11 -12.79 11.62 17.17
CA ALA A 11 -11.41 11.38 17.61
C ALA A 11 -11.08 9.87 17.60
N GLY A 12 -11.97 9.02 18.13
CA GLY A 12 -11.81 7.57 18.09
C GLY A 12 -11.74 7.00 16.67
N LYS A 13 -12.50 7.56 15.72
CA LYS A 13 -12.46 7.14 14.30
C LYS A 13 -11.18 7.60 13.60
N ALA A 14 -10.71 8.81 13.86
CA ALA A 14 -9.45 9.32 13.33
C ALA A 14 -8.24 8.53 13.87
N VAL A 15 -8.24 8.24 15.18
CA VAL A 15 -7.20 7.40 15.82
C VAL A 15 -7.19 5.99 15.23
N LYS A 16 -8.36 5.37 14.99
CA LYS A 16 -8.43 4.06 14.32
C LYS A 16 -7.90 4.06 12.89
N LYS A 17 -8.02 5.17 12.16
CA LYS A 17 -7.50 5.31 10.79
C LYS A 17 -5.97 5.47 10.80
N ALA A 18 -5.43 6.32 11.68
CA ALA A 18 -4.00 6.56 11.82
C ALA A 18 -3.26 5.52 12.68
N ALA A 19 -3.97 4.60 13.32
CA ALA A 19 -3.41 3.64 14.26
C ALA A 19 -2.29 2.76 13.69
N PRO A 20 -2.38 2.18 12.47
CA PRO A 20 -1.27 1.39 11.91
C PRO A 20 0.02 2.23 11.82
N THR A 21 -0.07 3.44 11.29
CA THR A 21 1.06 4.37 11.15
C THR A 21 1.66 4.77 12.50
N ILE A 22 0.82 5.08 13.49
CA ILE A 22 1.28 5.43 14.85
C ILE A 22 2.02 4.24 15.47
N LEU A 23 1.48 3.03 15.33
CA LEU A 23 2.08 1.82 15.88
C LEU A 23 3.44 1.53 15.22
N THR A 24 3.58 1.78 13.91
CA THR A 24 4.85 1.67 13.20
C THR A 24 5.89 2.67 13.71
N ILE A 25 5.51 3.94 13.89
CA ILE A 25 6.42 4.99 14.42
C ILE A 25 6.86 4.65 15.85
N VAL A 26 5.92 4.23 16.70
CA VAL A 26 6.21 3.82 18.08
C VAL A 26 7.12 2.59 18.11
N SER A 27 6.93 1.64 17.19
CA SER A 27 7.79 0.47 17.05
C SER A 27 9.21 0.85 16.68
N ALA A 28 9.40 1.72 15.67
CA ALA A 28 10.71 2.19 15.24
C ALA A 28 11.47 2.90 16.38
N ALA A 29 10.81 3.82 17.09
CA ALA A 29 11.39 4.47 18.26
C ALA A 29 11.69 3.47 19.41
N GLY A 30 10.81 2.49 19.61
CA GLY A 30 10.96 1.46 20.63
C GLY A 30 12.13 0.50 20.37
N VAL A 31 12.46 0.21 19.11
CA VAL A 31 13.67 -0.57 18.76
C VAL A 31 14.93 0.17 19.23
N VAL A 32 15.04 1.46 18.92
CA VAL A 32 16.18 2.30 19.34
C VAL A 32 16.28 2.37 20.86
N ALA A 33 15.15 2.58 21.55
CA ALA A 33 15.10 2.61 23.00
C ALA A 33 15.51 1.26 23.63
N THR A 34 15.06 0.14 23.06
CA THR A 34 15.41 -1.21 23.52
C THR A 34 16.91 -1.46 23.40
N ALA A 35 17.53 -1.08 22.27
CA ALA A 35 18.96 -1.18 22.08
C ALA A 35 19.73 -0.34 23.12
N ALA A 36 19.32 0.91 23.34
CA ALA A 36 19.95 1.79 24.33
C ALA A 36 19.85 1.23 25.76
N LEU A 37 18.70 0.66 26.14
CA LEU A 37 18.50 0.01 27.44
C LEU A 37 19.38 -1.22 27.61
N ALA A 38 19.49 -2.06 26.57
CA ALA A 38 20.35 -3.23 26.59
C ALA A 38 21.84 -2.84 26.75
N VAL A 39 22.32 -1.85 25.99
CA VAL A 39 23.70 -1.35 26.09
C VAL A 39 24.00 -0.79 27.48
N ARG A 40 23.06 -0.03 28.08
CA ARG A 40 23.20 0.50 29.45
C ARG A 40 23.12 -0.60 30.52
N ALA A 41 22.45 -1.71 30.26
CA ALA A 41 22.34 -2.84 31.17
C ALA A 41 23.62 -3.69 31.20
N THR A 42 24.31 -3.84 30.07
CA THR A 42 25.55 -4.64 29.93
C THR A 42 26.62 -4.34 30.99
N PRO A 43 27.03 -3.09 31.28
CA PRO A 43 28.04 -2.84 32.31
C PRO A 43 27.56 -3.22 33.73
N LYS A 44 26.25 -3.11 34.01
CA LYS A 44 25.69 -3.56 35.30
C LYS A 44 25.66 -5.09 35.38
N ALA A 45 25.32 -5.75 34.28
CA ALA A 45 25.34 -7.21 34.15
C ALA A 45 26.76 -7.77 34.36
N LEU A 46 27.78 -7.17 33.72
CA LEU A 46 29.17 -7.58 33.89
C LEU A 46 29.63 -7.48 35.35
N LYS A 47 29.32 -6.37 36.04
CA LYS A 47 29.63 -6.21 37.47
C LYS A 47 28.96 -7.29 38.34
N ARG A 48 27.71 -7.64 38.06
CA ARG A 48 27.00 -8.71 38.80
C ARG A 48 27.59 -10.09 38.54
N ILE A 49 27.99 -10.37 37.30
CA ILE A 49 28.67 -11.62 36.93
C ILE A 49 30.02 -11.71 37.66
N GLU A 50 30.81 -10.64 37.68
CA GLU A 50 32.10 -10.59 38.38
C GLU A 50 31.95 -10.82 39.89
N ALA A 51 30.98 -10.16 40.52
CA ALA A 51 30.68 -10.37 41.94
C ALA A 51 30.28 -11.83 42.23
N ALA A 52 29.40 -12.42 41.41
CA ALA A 52 29.00 -13.82 41.55
C ALA A 52 30.17 -14.80 41.27
N LYS A 53 31.09 -14.46 40.35
CA LYS A 53 32.33 -15.24 40.11
C LYS A 53 33.23 -15.23 41.34
N ALA A 54 33.40 -14.06 41.97
CA ALA A 54 34.26 -13.90 43.14
C ALA A 54 33.74 -14.72 44.34
N VAL A 55 32.42 -14.67 44.61
CA VAL A 55 31.79 -15.46 45.67
C VAL A 55 31.97 -16.96 45.44
N LYS A 56 31.66 -17.45 44.23
CA LYS A 56 31.75 -18.88 43.91
C LYS A 56 33.19 -19.41 43.95
N LYS A 57 34.16 -18.59 43.53
CA LYS A 57 35.59 -18.92 43.60
C LYS A 57 36.09 -18.98 45.05
N ALA A 58 35.57 -18.11 45.94
CA ALA A 58 35.89 -18.13 47.35
C ALA A 58 35.30 -19.35 48.09
N GLU A 59 34.10 -19.79 47.72
CA GLU A 59 33.45 -20.96 48.32
C GLU A 59 34.08 -22.29 47.87
N ASN A 60 34.19 -22.50 46.55
CA ASN A 60 34.47 -23.84 46.00
C ASN A 60 35.60 -23.85 44.93
N GLY A 61 36.32 -22.74 44.73
CA GLY A 61 37.41 -22.63 43.73
C GLY A 61 36.98 -22.71 42.25
N GLY A 62 35.69 -22.90 41.98
CA GLY A 62 35.14 -23.14 40.64
C GLY A 62 34.64 -21.88 39.93
N ASN A 63 34.48 -21.98 38.61
CA ASN A 63 33.89 -20.93 37.78
C ASN A 63 32.35 -21.02 37.75
N LEU A 64 31.69 -19.91 37.38
CA LEU A 64 30.26 -19.88 37.11
C LEU A 64 29.92 -20.73 35.87
N THR A 65 28.86 -21.53 35.97
CA THR A 65 28.25 -22.23 34.84
C THR A 65 27.42 -21.26 33.99
N ARG A 66 27.02 -21.68 32.78
CA ARG A 66 26.20 -20.83 31.88
C ARG A 66 24.88 -20.42 32.52
N ILE A 67 24.21 -21.34 33.22
CA ILE A 67 22.91 -21.09 33.87
C ILE A 67 23.05 -20.09 35.02
N GLU A 68 24.08 -20.25 35.86
CA GLU A 68 24.31 -19.33 36.99
C GLU A 68 24.76 -17.94 36.50
N THR A 69 25.49 -17.88 35.38
CA THR A 69 25.86 -16.60 34.74
C THR A 69 24.60 -15.85 34.30
N ILE A 70 23.64 -16.54 33.67
CA ILE A 70 22.33 -15.98 33.31
C ILE A 70 21.57 -15.57 34.57
N GLY A 71 21.54 -16.43 35.59
CA GLY A 71 20.90 -16.15 36.89
C GLY A 71 21.44 -14.88 37.58
N ALA A 72 22.72 -14.58 37.43
CA ALA A 72 23.34 -13.40 38.02
C ALA A 72 22.98 -12.09 37.30
N CYS A 73 22.73 -12.11 35.99
CA CYS A 73 22.62 -10.90 35.18
C CYS A 73 21.24 -10.63 34.56
N TRP A 74 20.34 -11.62 34.48
CA TRP A 74 19.07 -11.49 33.74
C TRP A 74 18.22 -10.31 34.22
N GLN A 75 18.23 -10.00 35.52
CA GLN A 75 17.47 -8.88 36.10
C GLN A 75 17.86 -7.53 35.49
N CYS A 76 19.10 -7.36 35.02
CA CYS A 76 19.55 -6.13 34.38
C CYS A 76 18.89 -5.91 33.01
N TYR A 77 18.48 -6.97 32.33
CA TYR A 77 17.88 -6.92 31.00
C TYR A 77 16.34 -6.88 31.03
N VAL A 78 15.70 -7.00 32.20
CA VAL A 78 14.22 -6.98 32.32
C VAL A 78 13.58 -5.77 31.63
N PRO A 79 14.08 -4.52 31.79
CA PRO A 79 13.50 -3.37 31.09
C PRO A 79 13.64 -3.46 29.57
N ALA A 80 14.79 -3.91 29.06
CA ALA A 80 15.03 -4.07 27.62
C ALA A 80 14.19 -5.21 27.03
N ALA A 81 14.03 -6.31 27.77
CA ALA A 81 13.17 -7.43 27.36
C ALA A 81 11.69 -7.00 27.32
N ALA A 82 11.23 -6.25 28.32
CA ALA A 82 9.86 -5.75 28.35
C ALA A 82 9.55 -4.79 27.18
N THR A 83 10.46 -3.85 26.87
CA THR A 83 10.29 -2.96 25.72
C THR A 83 10.35 -3.72 24.39
N GLY A 84 11.26 -4.70 24.27
CA GLY A 84 11.35 -5.55 23.08
C GLY A 84 10.06 -6.32 22.80
N ILE A 85 9.46 -6.94 23.83
CA ILE A 85 8.17 -7.64 23.71
C ILE A 85 7.05 -6.68 23.29
N ALA A 86 7.00 -5.49 23.88
CA ALA A 86 6.01 -4.48 23.52
C ALA A 86 6.13 -4.04 22.06
N VAL A 87 7.35 -3.79 21.58
CA VAL A 87 7.62 -3.44 20.17
C VAL A 87 7.17 -4.54 19.22
N ILE A 88 7.45 -5.80 19.53
CA ILE A 88 6.99 -6.94 18.72
C ILE A 88 5.46 -6.95 18.63
N GLY A 89 4.77 -6.73 19.76
CA GLY A 89 3.31 -6.60 19.80
C GLY A 89 2.79 -5.44 18.94
N CYS A 90 3.48 -4.30 18.96
CA CYS A 90 3.16 -3.16 18.11
C CYS A 90 3.33 -3.47 16.61
N ILE A 91 4.38 -4.20 16.21
CA ILE A 91 4.59 -4.58 14.80
C ILE A 91 3.45 -5.50 14.31
N PHE A 92 3.16 -6.57 15.05
CA PHE A 92 2.07 -7.48 14.67
C PHE A 92 0.70 -6.80 14.70
N GLY A 93 0.47 -5.91 15.66
CA GLY A 93 -0.75 -5.10 15.72
C GLY A 93 -0.90 -4.17 14.51
N ALA A 94 0.19 -3.58 14.03
CA ALA A 94 0.18 -2.67 12.88
C ALA A 94 -0.22 -3.44 11.62
N ASN A 95 0.41 -4.59 11.40
CA ASN A 95 0.15 -5.45 10.25
C ASN A 95 -1.28 -6.00 10.26
N ALA A 96 -1.77 -6.47 11.42
CA ALA A 96 -3.14 -6.97 11.53
C ALA A 96 -4.18 -5.87 11.23
N LEU A 97 -3.94 -4.64 11.71
CA LEU A 97 -4.84 -3.52 11.46
C LEU A 97 -4.77 -3.04 10.01
N ASN A 98 -3.59 -3.03 9.39
CA ASN A 98 -3.40 -2.69 7.98
C ASN A 98 -4.16 -3.67 7.07
N ARG A 99 -3.99 -4.98 7.30
CA ARG A 99 -4.71 -6.03 6.55
C ARG A 99 -6.23 -5.88 6.70
N ARG A 100 -6.71 -5.56 7.91
CA ARG A 100 -8.15 -5.35 8.14
C ARG A 100 -8.69 -4.11 7.41
N GLN A 101 -7.92 -3.03 7.33
CA GLN A 101 -8.31 -1.84 6.58
C GLN A 101 -8.36 -2.11 5.08
N GLN A 102 -7.36 -2.81 4.54
CA GLN A 102 -7.34 -3.22 3.13
C GLN A 102 -8.53 -4.14 2.80
N ALA A 103 -8.76 -5.19 3.60
CA ALA A 103 -9.90 -6.09 3.42
C ALA A 103 -11.24 -5.35 3.48
N ALA A 104 -11.45 -4.46 4.46
CA ALA A 104 -12.68 -3.68 4.56
C ALA A 104 -12.91 -2.73 3.37
N LEU A 105 -11.84 -2.22 2.76
CA LEU A 105 -11.94 -1.39 1.56
C LEU A 105 -12.38 -2.23 0.36
N VAL A 106 -11.73 -3.39 0.15
CA VAL A 106 -12.08 -4.36 -0.88
C VAL A 106 -13.53 -4.84 -0.70
N SER A 107 -13.95 -5.11 0.54
CA SER A 107 -15.31 -5.54 0.86
C SER A 107 -16.37 -4.48 0.59
N ALA A 108 -16.07 -3.22 0.89
CA ALA A 108 -16.96 -2.12 0.56
C ALA A 108 -17.15 -2.03 -0.97
N TYR A 109 -16.07 -2.17 -1.73
CA TYR A 109 -16.14 -2.21 -3.20
C TYR A 109 -16.91 -3.43 -3.72
N ALA A 110 -16.67 -4.61 -3.15
CA ALA A 110 -17.38 -5.84 -3.51
C ALA A 110 -18.88 -5.70 -3.35
N LEU A 111 -19.31 -5.16 -2.20
CA LEU A 111 -20.72 -4.97 -1.88
C LEU A 111 -21.38 -3.97 -2.84
N VAL A 112 -20.69 -2.88 -3.15
CA VAL A 112 -21.20 -1.86 -4.08
C VAL A 112 -21.30 -2.43 -5.50
N SER A 113 -20.26 -3.11 -5.99
CA SER A 113 -20.26 -3.73 -7.32
C SER A 113 -21.37 -4.78 -7.44
N ARG A 114 -21.52 -5.65 -6.43
CA ARG A 114 -22.60 -6.65 -6.39
C ARG A 114 -23.98 -6.01 -6.38
N SER A 115 -24.20 -5.01 -5.52
CA SER A 115 -25.49 -4.30 -5.45
C SER A 115 -25.83 -3.62 -6.78
N TYR A 116 -24.82 -3.09 -7.47
CA TYR A 116 -24.98 -2.46 -8.77
C TYR A 116 -25.34 -3.49 -9.85
N ASN A 117 -24.64 -4.62 -9.91
CA ASN A 117 -24.91 -5.69 -10.84
C ASN A 117 -26.29 -6.33 -10.62
N ASP A 118 -26.67 -6.54 -9.35
CA ASP A 118 -27.99 -7.05 -8.98
C ASP A 118 -29.10 -6.07 -9.38
N TYR A 119 -28.87 -4.76 -9.21
CA TYR A 119 -29.77 -3.71 -9.68
C TYR A 119 -29.90 -3.73 -11.21
N GLN A 120 -28.78 -3.73 -11.94
CA GLN A 120 -28.80 -3.79 -13.40
C GLN A 120 -29.55 -5.03 -13.90
N ARG A 121 -29.29 -6.19 -13.30
CA ARG A 121 -30.00 -7.43 -13.64
C ARG A 121 -31.50 -7.29 -13.43
N LYS A 122 -31.93 -6.74 -12.28
CA LYS A 122 -33.36 -6.56 -12.00
C LYS A 122 -34.03 -5.54 -12.93
N VAL A 123 -33.32 -4.49 -13.32
CA VAL A 123 -33.82 -3.53 -14.32
C VAL A 123 -33.99 -4.23 -15.67
N LYS A 124 -32.99 -5.00 -16.13
CA LYS A 124 -33.08 -5.81 -17.36
C LYS A 124 -34.24 -6.80 -17.32
N GLU A 125 -34.45 -7.48 -16.18
CA GLU A 125 -35.54 -8.45 -15.98
C GLU A 125 -36.93 -7.81 -15.99
N LEU A 126 -37.12 -6.69 -15.29
CA LEU A 126 -38.44 -6.07 -15.08
C LEU A 126 -38.85 -5.12 -16.21
N HIS A 127 -37.89 -4.42 -16.80
CA HIS A 127 -38.14 -3.36 -17.78
C HIS A 127 -37.60 -3.68 -19.17
N GLY A 128 -36.94 -4.82 -19.33
CA GLY A 128 -36.33 -5.23 -20.59
C GLY A 128 -34.98 -4.56 -20.87
N ILE A 129 -34.27 -5.12 -21.84
CA ILE A 129 -32.92 -4.67 -22.22
C ILE A 129 -32.95 -3.25 -22.77
N ASP A 130 -34.00 -2.86 -23.51
CA ASP A 130 -34.11 -1.53 -24.11
C ASP A 130 -34.30 -0.41 -23.07
N ALA A 131 -35.09 -0.64 -22.01
CA ALA A 131 -35.24 0.33 -20.94
C ALA A 131 -33.97 0.43 -20.08
N HIS A 132 -33.31 -0.70 -19.82
CA HIS A 132 -31.99 -0.70 -19.19
C HIS A 132 -30.99 0.11 -20.01
N ARG A 133 -30.95 -0.11 -21.33
CA ARG A 133 -30.11 0.66 -22.26
C ARG A 133 -30.43 2.15 -22.19
N GLY A 134 -31.69 2.56 -22.26
CA GLY A 134 -32.06 3.98 -22.12
C GLY A 134 -31.69 4.60 -20.76
N ILE A 135 -31.80 3.84 -19.67
CA ILE A 135 -31.35 4.28 -18.33
C ILE A 135 -29.82 4.40 -18.28
N MET A 136 -29.10 3.44 -18.86
CA MET A 136 -27.63 3.47 -18.92
C MET A 136 -27.14 4.58 -19.84
N GLU A 137 -27.81 4.86 -20.96
CA GLU A 137 -27.55 5.99 -21.86
C GLU A 137 -27.79 7.32 -21.14
N ALA A 138 -28.89 7.46 -20.39
CA ALA A 138 -29.16 8.67 -19.60
C ALA A 138 -28.15 8.86 -18.46
N LEU A 139 -27.79 7.78 -17.74
CA LEU A 139 -26.75 7.80 -16.71
C LEU A 139 -25.37 8.06 -17.29
N ALA A 140 -25.06 7.53 -18.49
CA ALA A 140 -23.81 7.79 -19.19
C ALA A 140 -23.76 9.25 -19.66
N ALA A 141 -24.83 9.81 -20.20
CA ALA A 141 -24.93 11.24 -20.52
C ALA A 141 -24.82 12.14 -19.27
N GLU A 142 -25.28 11.68 -18.10
CA GLU A 142 -25.16 12.39 -16.83
C GLU A 142 -23.76 12.25 -16.19
N LYS A 143 -23.14 11.07 -16.33
CA LYS A 143 -21.81 10.71 -15.81
C LYS A 143 -20.65 10.96 -16.77
N SER A 144 -20.88 11.29 -18.04
CA SER A 144 -19.85 11.65 -19.03
C SER A 144 -19.11 12.95 -18.69
N LYS A 145 -19.31 13.46 -17.48
CA LYS A 145 -18.39 14.36 -16.81
C LYS A 145 -17.16 13.66 -16.19
N LYS A 146 -16.95 12.35 -16.37
CA LYS A 146 -15.58 11.79 -16.28
C LYS A 146 -14.89 12.13 -17.59
N GLN A 147 -13.90 13.00 -17.53
CA GLN A 147 -13.20 13.48 -18.71
C GLN A 147 -12.49 12.30 -19.40
N PRO A 148 -12.62 12.17 -20.73
CA PRO A 148 -11.81 11.23 -21.49
C PRO A 148 -10.32 11.45 -21.22
N ILE A 149 -9.52 10.38 -21.32
CA ILE A 149 -8.07 10.53 -21.26
C ILE A 149 -7.64 11.26 -22.53
N TYR A 150 -6.99 12.41 -22.34
CA TYR A 150 -6.46 13.22 -23.42
C TYR A 150 -4.95 13.37 -23.27
N ALA A 151 -4.21 13.10 -24.34
CA ALA A 151 -2.82 13.50 -24.46
C ALA A 151 -2.71 14.72 -25.38
N GLY A 152 -1.97 15.74 -24.93
CA GLY A 152 -1.67 16.92 -25.72
C GLY A 152 -0.84 16.61 -26.99
N THR A 153 -1.10 17.37 -28.04
CA THR A 153 -0.34 17.43 -29.29
C THR A 153 -0.03 18.89 -29.62
N LEU A 154 0.86 19.16 -30.57
CA LEU A 154 1.20 20.52 -31.01
C LEU A 154 -0.01 21.35 -31.46
N ILE A 155 -1.09 20.72 -31.95
CA ILE A 155 -2.24 21.39 -32.57
C ILE A 155 -3.60 20.93 -32.03
N GLY A 156 -3.64 20.24 -30.89
CA GLY A 156 -4.88 19.69 -30.32
C GLY A 156 -4.63 18.60 -29.27
N SER A 157 -5.66 17.82 -28.93
CA SER A 157 -5.56 16.65 -28.06
C SER A 157 -5.88 15.36 -28.82
N SER A 158 -5.29 14.25 -28.38
CA SER A 158 -5.60 12.90 -28.85
C SER A 158 -6.23 12.11 -27.72
N SER A 159 -7.30 11.37 -28.05
CA SER A 159 -7.95 10.40 -27.18
C SER A 159 -8.25 9.16 -28.02
N LEU A 160 -8.19 7.99 -27.39
CA LEU A 160 -8.57 6.72 -28.01
C LEU A 160 -9.93 6.23 -27.51
N ASP A 161 -10.67 7.09 -26.81
CA ASP A 161 -11.92 6.73 -26.19
C ASP A 161 -13.02 6.52 -27.25
N PHE A 162 -13.75 5.43 -27.13
CA PHE A 162 -14.95 5.18 -27.93
C PHE A 162 -16.15 5.61 -27.11
N GLU A 163 -16.75 6.73 -27.47
CA GLU A 163 -18.05 7.15 -26.92
C GLU A 163 -19.03 5.96 -27.03
N ASP A 164 -19.69 5.61 -25.92
CA ASP A 164 -20.68 4.53 -25.81
C ASP A 164 -20.17 3.06 -25.85
N ALA A 165 -18.89 2.80 -25.56
CA ALA A 165 -18.35 1.43 -25.47
C ALA A 165 -19.02 0.54 -24.39
N GLY A 166 -19.73 1.12 -23.43
CA GLY A 166 -20.51 0.38 -22.43
C GLY A 166 -19.69 -0.47 -21.46
N GLU A 167 -18.44 -0.07 -21.19
CA GLU A 167 -17.52 -0.84 -20.36
C GLU A 167 -17.81 -0.75 -18.86
N GLU A 168 -17.67 -1.89 -18.18
CA GLU A 168 -17.81 -1.98 -16.72
C GLU A 168 -16.48 -1.65 -16.03
N GLU A 169 -16.55 -0.85 -14.95
CA GLU A 169 -15.39 -0.61 -14.09
C GLU A 169 -14.99 -1.89 -13.35
N ARG A 170 -13.69 -2.19 -13.33
CA ARG A 170 -13.07 -3.31 -12.64
C ARG A 170 -12.16 -2.81 -11.53
N LEU A 171 -11.90 -3.68 -10.54
CA LEU A 171 -10.92 -3.41 -9.50
C LEU A 171 -9.53 -3.68 -10.06
N PHE A 172 -8.65 -2.69 -9.95
CA PHE A 172 -7.24 -2.81 -10.25
C PHE A 172 -6.40 -2.64 -8.99
N TYR A 173 -5.28 -3.34 -8.94
CA TYR A 173 -4.23 -3.18 -7.93
C TYR A 173 -2.96 -2.74 -8.64
N ASP A 174 -2.49 -1.55 -8.31
CA ASP A 174 -1.20 -1.03 -8.76
C ASP A 174 -0.10 -1.57 -7.86
N ALA A 175 0.76 -2.43 -8.40
CA ALA A 175 1.87 -3.03 -7.67
C ALA A 175 2.97 -2.01 -7.32
N ILE A 176 3.08 -0.92 -8.07
CA ILE A 176 4.13 0.11 -7.91
C ILE A 176 3.84 0.97 -6.67
N SER A 177 2.59 1.45 -6.53
CA SER A 177 2.19 2.28 -5.37
C SER A 177 1.37 1.53 -4.31
N GLU A 178 1.22 0.22 -4.47
CA GLU A 178 0.51 -0.68 -3.54
C GLU A 178 -0.92 -0.23 -3.20
N ARG A 179 -1.68 0.18 -4.22
CA ARG A 179 -3.03 0.71 -4.03
C ARG A 179 -4.07 0.13 -4.98
N TYR A 180 -5.31 0.15 -4.53
CA TYR A 180 -6.45 -0.24 -5.34
C TYR A 180 -7.12 0.97 -5.99
N PHE A 181 -7.55 0.81 -7.23
CA PHE A 181 -8.37 1.80 -7.93
C PHE A 181 -9.40 1.13 -8.83
N GLN A 182 -10.32 1.94 -9.37
CA GLN A 182 -11.34 1.47 -10.31
C GLN A 182 -11.18 2.19 -11.64
N ALA A 183 -11.17 1.41 -12.70
CA ALA A 183 -11.10 1.88 -14.07
C ALA A 183 -11.77 0.85 -14.99
N THR A 184 -12.08 1.23 -16.21
CA THR A 184 -12.37 0.25 -17.26
C THR A 184 -11.07 -0.31 -17.83
N ILE A 185 -11.14 -1.46 -18.51
CA ILE A 185 -9.96 -2.02 -19.19
C ILE A 185 -9.44 -1.04 -20.25
N SER A 186 -10.33 -0.39 -21.01
CA SER A 186 -9.92 0.61 -22.00
C SER A 186 -9.21 1.80 -21.36
N GLN A 187 -9.68 2.31 -20.22
CA GLN A 187 -9.00 3.42 -19.53
C GLN A 187 -7.57 3.08 -19.15
N VAL A 188 -7.33 1.86 -18.64
CA VAL A 188 -5.97 1.40 -18.29
C VAL A 188 -5.10 1.30 -19.54
N LEU A 189 -5.58 0.64 -20.60
CA LEU A 189 -4.83 0.50 -21.86
C LEU A 189 -4.55 1.85 -22.54
N GLN A 190 -5.50 2.80 -22.46
CA GLN A 190 -5.32 4.15 -22.96
C GLN A 190 -4.27 4.92 -22.16
N ALA A 191 -4.25 4.77 -20.84
CA ALA A 191 -3.24 5.38 -20.00
C ALA A 191 -1.83 4.85 -20.32
N GLU A 192 -1.68 3.53 -20.49
CA GLU A 192 -0.42 2.89 -20.88
C GLU A 192 0.04 3.34 -22.28
N TYR A 193 -0.90 3.45 -23.23
CA TYR A 193 -0.62 3.97 -24.56
C TYR A 193 -0.15 5.43 -24.51
N HIS A 194 -0.89 6.30 -23.81
CA HIS A 194 -0.57 7.72 -23.74
C HIS A 194 0.70 7.99 -22.94
N LEU A 195 1.00 7.17 -21.95
CA LEU A 195 2.30 7.12 -21.28
C LEU A 195 3.40 6.85 -22.30
N ASN A 196 3.34 5.72 -23.01
CA ASN A 196 4.37 5.35 -23.97
C ASN A 196 4.52 6.35 -25.14
N ARG A 197 3.40 6.93 -25.59
CA ARG A 197 3.41 8.02 -26.56
C ARG A 197 4.19 9.22 -26.03
N ASN A 198 3.89 9.66 -24.81
CA ASN A 198 4.55 10.82 -24.22
C ASN A 198 6.00 10.53 -23.82
N PHE A 199 6.31 9.28 -23.44
CA PHE A 199 7.67 8.80 -23.22
C PHE A 199 8.51 8.95 -24.50
N ALA A 200 7.98 8.49 -25.63
CA ALA A 200 8.65 8.61 -26.93
C ALA A 200 8.78 10.07 -27.40
N LEU A 201 7.74 10.89 -27.23
CA LEU A 201 7.74 12.30 -27.65
C LEU A 201 8.54 13.21 -26.71
N GLY A 202 8.64 12.85 -25.44
CA GLY A 202 9.30 13.60 -24.36
C GLY A 202 10.81 13.41 -24.31
N GLY A 203 11.40 12.71 -25.28
CA GLY A 203 12.84 12.46 -25.32
C GLY A 203 13.28 11.26 -24.48
N GLY A 204 12.37 10.34 -24.16
CA GLY A 204 12.71 9.09 -23.48
C GLY A 204 12.75 9.20 -21.96
N PHE A 205 11.97 10.10 -21.36
CA PHE A 205 11.74 10.14 -19.92
C PHE A 205 10.27 10.41 -19.63
N ILE A 206 9.70 9.67 -18.67
CA ILE A 206 8.34 9.90 -18.18
C ILE A 206 8.22 9.50 -16.72
N THR A 207 7.51 10.32 -15.94
CA THR A 207 7.39 10.15 -14.48
C THR A 207 6.23 9.22 -14.12
N LEU A 208 6.30 8.65 -12.92
CA LEU A 208 5.23 7.83 -12.36
C LEU A 208 3.93 8.64 -12.17
N ASN A 209 4.01 9.90 -11.75
CA ASN A 209 2.83 10.73 -11.59
C ASN A 209 2.17 11.11 -12.92
N GLN A 210 2.91 11.20 -14.03
CA GLN A 210 2.29 11.33 -15.35
C GLN A 210 1.48 10.10 -15.76
N PHE A 211 1.91 8.90 -15.35
CA PHE A 211 1.09 7.70 -15.52
C PHE A 211 -0.22 7.77 -14.72
N TYR A 212 -0.14 8.21 -13.47
CA TYR A 212 -1.30 8.35 -12.59
C TYR A 212 -2.25 9.45 -13.02
N GLU A 213 -1.75 10.53 -13.61
CA GLU A 213 -2.56 11.54 -14.27
C GLU A 213 -3.40 10.93 -15.39
N PHE A 214 -2.80 10.09 -16.25
CA PHE A 214 -3.55 9.39 -17.30
C PHE A 214 -4.58 8.42 -16.74
N LEU A 215 -4.25 7.68 -15.69
CA LEU A 215 -5.20 6.79 -15.01
C LEU A 215 -6.31 7.55 -14.25
N GLY A 216 -6.20 8.88 -14.10
CA GLY A 216 -7.16 9.70 -13.37
C GLY A 216 -7.18 9.41 -11.87
N ILE A 217 -6.05 8.99 -11.31
CA ILE A 217 -5.88 8.65 -9.89
C ILE A 217 -4.93 9.63 -9.21
N GLU A 218 -5.01 9.72 -7.88
CA GLU A 218 -4.23 10.70 -7.10
C GLU A 218 -2.71 10.49 -7.33
N PRO A 219 -1.90 11.54 -7.50
CA PRO A 219 -0.44 11.40 -7.52
C PRO A 219 0.10 10.85 -6.20
N VAL A 220 1.29 10.27 -6.23
CA VAL A 220 2.01 9.83 -5.04
C VAL A 220 3.15 10.80 -4.72
N PRO A 221 3.45 11.06 -3.42
CA PRO A 221 4.63 11.83 -3.04
C PRO A 221 5.91 11.21 -3.61
N GLY A 222 6.75 12.01 -4.25
CA GLY A 222 7.98 11.53 -4.92
C GLY A 222 7.74 10.89 -6.29
N GLY A 223 6.49 10.72 -6.75
CA GLY A 223 6.17 10.14 -8.06
C GLY A 223 6.61 10.98 -9.27
N ASP A 224 6.94 12.26 -9.07
CA ASP A 224 7.55 13.13 -10.09
C ASP A 224 9.09 13.00 -10.13
N GLU A 225 9.69 12.37 -9.12
CA GLU A 225 11.15 12.19 -8.99
C GLU A 225 11.59 10.80 -9.47
N VAL A 226 10.65 9.89 -9.68
CA VAL A 226 10.88 8.53 -10.21
C VAL A 226 10.10 8.33 -11.50
N GLY A 227 10.67 7.53 -12.41
CA GLY A 227 10.06 7.32 -13.71
C GLY A 227 10.77 6.26 -14.52
N TRP A 228 10.39 6.20 -15.79
CA TRP A 228 11.05 5.37 -16.78
C TRP A 228 11.89 6.26 -17.67
N MET A 229 13.09 5.79 -18.01
CA MET A 229 14.01 6.45 -18.91
C MET A 229 14.52 5.47 -19.97
N VAL A 230 14.83 5.99 -21.16
CA VAL A 230 15.39 5.19 -22.23
C VAL A 230 16.74 4.63 -21.81
N SER A 231 16.92 3.34 -22.01
CA SER A 231 18.14 2.59 -21.70
C SER A 231 18.51 1.60 -22.79
N ASP A 232 19.68 0.98 -22.67
CA ASP A 232 20.07 -0.18 -23.47
C ASP A 232 19.09 -1.35 -23.22
N GLY A 233 18.00 -1.37 -23.99
CA GLY A 233 16.96 -2.40 -23.94
C GLY A 233 15.57 -1.90 -23.53
N LEU A 234 15.44 -0.68 -22.99
CA LEU A 234 14.15 -0.09 -22.62
C LEU A 234 13.83 1.12 -23.49
N TYR A 235 13.08 0.88 -24.57
CA TYR A 235 12.56 1.94 -25.47
C TYR A 235 11.03 2.06 -25.39
N TRP A 236 10.43 1.28 -24.50
CA TRP A 236 9.01 1.15 -24.29
C TRP A 236 8.79 0.73 -22.84
N VAL A 237 7.76 1.24 -22.19
CA VAL A 237 7.36 0.80 -20.85
C VAL A 237 6.40 -0.36 -21.02
N ASP A 238 6.86 -1.55 -20.63
CA ASP A 238 6.06 -2.76 -20.59
C ASP A 238 5.20 -2.81 -19.32
N PHE A 239 3.96 -3.26 -19.49
CA PHE A 239 3.02 -3.50 -18.40
C PHE A 239 2.53 -4.93 -18.46
N ASP A 240 2.54 -5.60 -17.31
CA ASP A 240 1.95 -6.93 -17.15
C ASP A 240 0.63 -6.82 -16.38
N HIS A 241 -0.41 -7.45 -16.92
CA HIS A 241 -1.71 -7.56 -16.26
C HIS A 241 -1.94 -8.99 -15.78
N GLN A 242 -2.19 -9.15 -14.48
CA GLN A 242 -2.53 -10.44 -13.90
C GLN A 242 -3.90 -10.42 -13.26
N LYS A 243 -4.78 -11.31 -13.70
CA LYS A 243 -6.07 -11.52 -13.02
C LYS A 243 -5.82 -12.29 -11.73
N THR A 244 -6.28 -11.73 -10.62
CA THR A 244 -6.27 -12.36 -9.31
C THR A 244 -7.64 -12.24 -8.65
N VAL A 245 -7.75 -12.86 -7.49
CA VAL A 245 -8.93 -12.79 -6.65
C VAL A 245 -8.49 -12.33 -5.26
N VAL A 246 -9.14 -11.30 -4.74
CA VAL A 246 -8.83 -10.74 -3.44
C VAL A 246 -9.94 -11.10 -2.46
N ASP A 247 -9.55 -11.64 -1.30
CA ASP A 247 -10.45 -11.91 -0.18
C ASP A 247 -10.95 -10.59 0.42
N ASP A 248 -12.26 -10.42 0.41
CA ASP A 248 -12.93 -9.25 0.96
C ASP A 248 -12.98 -9.23 2.50
N GLY A 249 -12.51 -10.29 3.16
CA GLY A 249 -12.46 -10.39 4.62
C GLY A 249 -13.83 -10.49 5.30
N LEU A 250 -14.91 -10.69 4.53
CA LEU A 250 -16.27 -10.89 5.03
C LEU A 250 -16.88 -12.23 4.63
N ASN A 251 -16.50 -12.80 3.47
CA ASN A 251 -16.69 -14.20 2.98
C ASN A 251 -16.77 -14.28 1.43
N GLY A 252 -16.23 -13.30 0.70
CA GLY A 252 -16.34 -13.18 -0.75
C GLY A 252 -14.99 -12.97 -1.44
N GLU A 253 -14.86 -13.59 -2.60
CA GLU A 253 -13.74 -13.47 -3.52
C GLU A 253 -14.08 -12.41 -4.58
N VAL A 254 -13.25 -11.37 -4.72
CA VAL A 254 -13.45 -10.28 -5.69
C VAL A 254 -12.41 -10.36 -6.79
N GLU A 255 -12.85 -10.37 -8.05
CA GLU A 255 -11.93 -10.28 -9.19
C GLU A 255 -11.17 -8.95 -9.17
N CYS A 256 -9.85 -9.03 -9.26
CA CYS A 256 -8.95 -7.89 -9.31
C CYS A 256 -7.92 -8.10 -10.41
N TYR A 257 -7.51 -7.02 -11.08
CA TYR A 257 -6.41 -7.04 -12.03
C TYR A 257 -5.20 -6.35 -11.42
N ILE A 258 -4.09 -7.05 -11.32
CA ILE A 258 -2.81 -6.44 -10.91
C ILE A 258 -2.21 -5.79 -12.15
N ILE A 259 -1.81 -4.53 -12.02
CA ILE A 259 -0.95 -3.84 -12.98
C ILE A 259 0.44 -3.81 -12.36
N ASP A 260 1.39 -4.36 -13.10
CA ASP A 260 2.81 -4.39 -12.76
C ASP A 260 3.65 -3.90 -13.94
N ALA A 261 4.85 -3.40 -13.66
CA ALA A 261 5.81 -3.03 -14.68
C ALA A 261 7.08 -3.87 -14.46
N PRO A 262 7.45 -4.78 -15.39
CA PRO A 262 8.62 -5.65 -15.24
C PRO A 262 9.91 -4.88 -14.93
N PHE A 263 10.01 -3.67 -15.48
CA PHE A 263 11.00 -2.68 -15.12
C PHE A 263 10.33 -1.59 -14.27
N PRO A 264 10.63 -1.53 -12.96
CA PRO A 264 10.00 -0.55 -12.09
C PRO A 264 10.49 0.88 -12.42
N PRO A 265 9.70 1.92 -12.11
CA PRO A 265 10.19 3.29 -12.21
C PRO A 265 11.28 3.52 -11.16
N VAL A 266 12.37 4.16 -11.57
CA VAL A 266 13.54 4.42 -10.72
C VAL A 266 13.91 5.90 -10.77
N SER A 267 14.70 6.35 -9.81
CA SER A 267 15.33 7.66 -9.86
C SER A 267 16.51 7.69 -10.84
N GLU A 268 16.87 8.88 -11.35
CA GLU A 268 18.05 9.07 -12.22
C GLU A 268 19.34 8.52 -11.59
N ARG A 269 19.48 8.68 -10.27
CA ARG A 269 20.64 8.17 -9.53
C ARG A 269 20.70 6.65 -9.49
N GLU A 270 19.57 6.00 -9.22
CA GLU A 270 19.49 4.53 -9.21
C GLU A 270 19.76 3.97 -10.61
N TYR A 271 19.36 4.70 -11.65
CA TYR A 271 19.65 4.33 -13.02
C TYR A 271 21.15 4.40 -13.35
N GLU A 272 21.84 5.49 -13.01
CA GLU A 272 23.29 5.61 -13.19
C GLU A 272 24.07 4.49 -12.49
N ASP A 273 23.60 4.08 -11.30
CA ASP A 273 24.17 2.97 -10.55
C ASP A 273 23.94 1.59 -11.22
N MET A 274 22.95 1.45 -12.12
CA MET A 274 22.68 0.21 -12.87
C MET A 274 23.50 0.07 -14.16
N GLU A 275 24.01 1.17 -14.72
CA GLU A 275 24.84 1.16 -15.94
C GLU A 275 26.35 0.97 -15.67
N LEU A 276 26.77 0.98 -14.39
CA LEU A 276 28.16 0.76 -13.94
C LEU A 276 28.44 -0.71 -13.56
#